data_AF-A0ABD0QCR0-F1
#
_entry.id   AF-A0ABD0QCR0-F1
#
_cell.length_a   1.000
_cell.length_b   1.000
_cell.length_c   1.000
_cell.angle_alpha   90.00
_cell.angle_beta   90.00
_cell.angle_gamma   90.00
#
_symmetry.space_group_name_H-M   'P 1'
#
loop_
_entity.id
_entity.type
_entity.pdbx_description
1 polymer ?
#
loop_
_entity_poly.entity_id
_entity_poly.type
_entity_poly.pdbx_seq_one_letter_code
_entity_poly.pdbx_strand_id
1 'polypeptide(L)' 'VAIAAPYGGKFNRGLVYIHNGRPTGPNPVASQVLEGTWPSASMPSSFGYSMNGGTDVDQNGYP' A
#
# COMPACT_ATOMS: atom_id res chain seq x y z
N VAL A 1 -4.39 -0.72 8.70
CA VAL A 1 -3.35 0.29 8.35
C VAL A 1 -2.63 -0.16 7.09
N ALA A 2 -2.24 0.79 6.24
CA ALA A 2 -1.42 0.54 5.06
C ALA A 2 -0.01 1.09 5.30
N ILE A 3 1.03 0.34 4.93
CA ILE A 3 2.43 0.72 5.08
C ILE A 3 3.13 0.54 3.73
N ALA A 4 3.79 1.58 3.23
CA ALA A 4 4.44 1.54 1.92
C ALA A 4 5.95 1.25 2.03
N ALA A 5 6.46 0.56 1.01
CA ALA A 5 7.88 0.46 0.67
C ALA A 5 8.06 1.00 -0.76
N PRO A 6 8.19 2.33 -0.97
CA PRO A 6 8.08 2.96 -2.28
C PRO A 6 9.12 2.51 -3.32
N TYR A 7 10.24 1.95 -2.85
CA TYR A 7 11.33 1.47 -3.69
C TYR A 7 11.52 -0.05 -3.63
N GLY A 8 10.59 -0.78 -3.00
CA GLY A 8 10.59 -2.23 -2.93
C GLY A 8 9.95 -2.91 -4.14
N GLY A 9 9.83 -4.23 -4.08
CA GLY A 9 9.19 -5.04 -5.13
C GLY A 9 10.06 -5.24 -6.36
N LYS A 10 9.52 -5.90 -7.38
CA LYS A 10 10.28 -6.17 -8.59
C LYS A 10 10.54 -4.87 -9.34
N PHE A 11 11.77 -4.69 -9.81
CA PHE A 11 12.19 -3.48 -10.53
C PHE A 11 12.00 -2.18 -9.74
N ASN A 12 12.00 -2.24 -8.39
CA ASN A 12 11.79 -1.08 -7.50
C ASN A 12 10.51 -0.29 -7.80
N ARG A 13 9.45 -0.99 -8.21
CA ARG A 13 8.19 -0.36 -8.60
C ARG A 13 7.37 0.16 -7.42
N GLY A 14 7.71 -0.27 -6.21
CA GLY A 14 7.03 0.08 -4.97
C GLY A 14 6.00 -0.98 -4.56
N LEU A 15 5.83 -1.13 -3.24
CA LEU A 15 4.88 -2.03 -2.61
C LEU A 15 4.08 -1.30 -1.54
N VAL A 16 2.83 -1.72 -1.32
CA VAL A 16 2.01 -1.30 -0.18
C VAL A 16 1.48 -2.54 0.53
N TYR A 17 1.77 -2.66 1.81
CA TYR A 17 1.32 -3.76 2.68
C TYR A 17 0.11 -3.33 3.49
N ILE A 18 -0.95 -4.16 3.46
CA ILE A 18 -2.17 -3.93 4.24
C ILE A 18 -2.14 -4.82 5.48
N HIS A 19 -2.20 -4.19 6.65
CA HIS A 19 -2.26 -4.86 7.95
C HIS A 19 -3.61 -4.59 8.62
N ASN A 20 -4.40 -5.63 8.84
CA ASN A 20 -5.66 -5.50 9.59
C ASN A 20 -5.38 -5.35 11.09
N GLY A 21 -6.25 -4.60 11.77
CA GLY A 21 -6.22 -4.47 13.23
C GLY A 21 -6.79 -5.70 13.94
N ARG A 22 -6.33 -5.90 15.18
CA ARG A 22 -6.85 -6.88 16.16
C ARG A 22 -6.90 -6.22 17.54
N PRO A 23 -7.58 -6.81 18.54
CA PRO A 23 -7.63 -6.24 19.89
C PRO A 23 -6.26 -5.97 20.53
N THR A 24 -5.23 -6.75 20.15
CA THR A 24 -3.85 -6.60 20.61
C THR A 24 -3.01 -5.63 19.75
N GLY A 25 -3.62 -4.93 18.79
CA GLY A 25 -2.93 -4.06 17.83
C GLY A 25 -2.91 -4.61 16.40
N PRO A 26 -2.12 -4.01 15.49
CA PRO A 26 -2.01 -4.46 14.10
C PRO A 26 -1.48 -5.90 13.98
N ASN A 27 -2.05 -6.69 13.09
CA ASN A 27 -1.50 -8.01 12.74
C ASN A 27 -0.13 -7.84 12.04
N PRO A 28 0.96 -8.44 12.53
CA PRO A 28 2.27 -8.32 11.90
C PRO A 28 2.34 -8.96 10.51
N VAL A 29 1.46 -9.90 10.21
CA VAL A 29 1.35 -10.49 8.87
C VAL A 29 0.41 -9.62 8.02
N ALA A 30 0.91 -9.14 6.89
CA ALA A 30 0.11 -8.42 5.91
C ALA A 30 -0.94 -9.36 5.31
N SER A 31 -2.19 -8.93 5.27
CA SER A 31 -3.28 -9.69 4.63
C SER A 31 -3.31 -9.51 3.12
N GLN A 32 -2.75 -8.40 2.64
CA GLN A 32 -2.69 -8.07 1.23
C GLN A 32 -1.42 -7.27 0.92
N VAL A 33 -0.90 -7.46 -0.28
CA VAL A 33 0.23 -6.70 -0.82
C VAL A 33 -0.19 -6.14 -2.18
N LEU A 34 -0.06 -4.83 -2.36
CA LEU A 34 -0.29 -4.13 -3.62
C LEU A 34 1.07 -3.82 -4.25
N GLU A 35 1.24 -4.11 -5.54
CA GLU A 35 2.47 -3.86 -6.29
C GLU A 35 2.27 -2.77 -7.35
N GLY A 36 3.24 -1.87 -7.45
CA GLY A 36 3.26 -0.86 -8.50
C GLY A 36 3.35 -1.50 -9.89
N THR A 37 2.46 -1.10 -10.80
CA THR A 37 2.38 -1.67 -12.16
C THR A 37 3.24 -0.91 -13.16
N TRP A 38 3.51 0.36 -12.90
CA TRP A 38 4.16 1.25 -13.85
C TRP A 38 5.69 1.08 -13.85
N PRO A 39 6.32 0.93 -15.03
CA PRO A 39 7.76 1.00 -15.15
C PRO A 39 8.25 2.44 -14.92
N SER A 40 9.53 2.57 -14.63
CA SER A 40 10.22 3.83 -14.41
C SER A 40 11.35 3.96 -15.44
N ALA A 41 11.56 5.17 -15.98
CA ALA A 41 12.59 5.43 -16.99
C ALA A 41 13.80 6.18 -16.40
N SER A 42 13.57 7.30 -15.72
CA SER A 42 14.63 8.17 -15.17
C SER A 42 14.53 8.40 -13.66
N MET A 43 13.33 8.35 -13.10
CA MET A 43 13.08 8.35 -11.65
C MET A 43 12.27 7.13 -11.23
N PRO A 44 12.44 6.62 -10.00
CA PRO A 44 11.62 5.51 -9.50
C PRO A 44 10.14 5.88 -9.50
N SER A 45 9.26 4.92 -9.86
CA SER A 45 7.81 5.12 -9.86
C SER A 45 7.28 5.53 -8.48
N SER A 46 7.98 5.11 -7.42
CA SER A 46 7.71 5.51 -6.04
C SER A 46 6.26 5.21 -5.61
N PHE A 47 5.70 4.10 -6.08
CA PHE A 47 4.33 3.71 -5.76
C PHE A 47 4.18 3.54 -4.24
N GLY A 48 3.23 4.26 -3.65
CA GLY A 48 3.03 4.32 -2.20
C GLY A 48 3.81 5.42 -1.48
N TYR A 49 4.55 6.31 -2.17
CA TYR A 49 5.25 7.44 -1.54
C TYR A 49 4.31 8.40 -0.79
N SER A 50 3.11 8.63 -1.34
CA SER A 50 2.02 9.30 -0.65
C SER A 50 0.74 8.46 -0.77
N MET A 51 -0.03 8.41 0.31
CA MET A 51 -1.27 7.65 0.39
C MET A 51 -2.28 8.40 1.25
N ASN A 52 -3.56 8.27 0.90
CA ASN A 52 -4.69 8.73 1.70
C ASN A 52 -5.78 7.65 1.66
N GLY A 53 -6.52 7.49 2.75
CA GLY A 53 -7.57 6.49 2.91
C GLY A 53 -8.41 6.80 4.14
N GLY A 54 -9.32 5.90 4.53
CA GLY A 54 -10.26 6.18 5.62
C GLY A 54 -11.48 6.99 5.17
N THR A 55 -11.70 7.08 3.86
CA THR A 55 -12.83 7.76 3.24
C THR A 55 -13.49 6.80 2.27
N ASP A 56 -14.76 6.48 2.52
CA ASP A 56 -15.61 5.76 1.58
C ASP A 56 -16.00 6.72 0.45
N VAL A 57 -15.39 6.54 -0.73
CA VAL A 57 -15.54 7.43 -1.89
C VAL A 57 -16.72 7.05 -2.78
N ASP A 58 -17.09 5.77 -2.78
CA ASP A 58 -18.14 5.21 -3.65
C ASP A 58 -19.41 4.80 -2.89
N GLN A 59 -19.47 5.08 -1.58
CA GLN A 59 -20.63 4.90 -0.71
C GLN A 59 -21.08 3.44 -0.58
N ASN A 60 -20.12 2.51 -0.57
CA ASN A 60 -20.39 1.07 -0.44
C ASN A 60 -20.29 0.56 1.01
N GLY A 61 -19.93 1.42 1.95
CA GLY A 61 -19.74 1.10 3.37
C GLY A 61 -18.31 0.68 3.75
N TYR A 62 -17.36 0.74 2.83
CA TYR A 62 -15.96 0.35 3.04
C TYR A 62 -15.00 1.50 2.66
N PRO A 63 -14.22 2.01 3.62
CA PRO A 63 -13.21 3.05 3.38
C PRO A 63 -11.83 2.52 2.94
#